data_AF-V4Y6C7-F1
#
_entry.id   AF-V4Y6C7-F1
#
_cell.length_a   1.000
_cell.length_b   1.000
_cell.length_c   1.000
_cell.angle_alpha   90.00
_cell.angle_beta   90.00
_cell.angle_gamma   90.00
#
_symmetry.space_group_name_H-M   'P 1'
#
loop_
_entity.id
_entity.type
_entity.pdbx_description
1 polymer ?
#
loop_
_entity_poly.entity_id
_entity_poly.type
_entity_poly.pdbx_seq_one_letter_code
_entity_poly.pdbx_strand_id
1 'polypeptide(L)'
;MSADLRAQFDDWKQNDATLLSTDVRGDDYESVDITAAADRATELLDIEADGKDAHVIPLFAKTEPRPTNEYVLYRPADGQIGWQDSRFGDPGTERFTDCERLAEYEIGHRLRFWLPSYLPDEPIGIDESVLPPDTITSQSPLDSAATERFFDELNGFVTAERTEEREANWAIYEEMGLDSAIARGSASGPLFHVTGATSGGGDATYSFQMAVEDDDDDDDDEVDLRGDEGLFQGNFCILDTDADDEHFPIPVELLNVDDPRVTFRPQWGQIDQTRMVHEVLDSSQAQVWLSDLLVPVPYDRREAARQTGQAVRPEAGLDHRRQDRPVRRQQVRPP
;
A
#
# COMPACT_ATOMS: atom_id res chain seq x y z
N MET A 1 35.66 -6.69 -5.79
CA MET A 1 34.29 -7.11 -6.16
C MET A 1 34.13 -8.63 -6.23
N SER A 2 34.98 -9.38 -6.95
CA SER A 2 34.87 -10.87 -7.02
C SER A 2 35.01 -11.57 -5.65
N ALA A 3 35.79 -11.02 -4.73
CA ALA A 3 36.00 -11.59 -3.40
C ALA A 3 34.77 -11.50 -2.48
N ASP A 4 33.89 -10.52 -2.68
CA ASP A 4 32.71 -10.29 -1.83
C ASP A 4 31.56 -11.22 -2.21
N LEU A 5 31.34 -11.42 -3.52
CA LEU A 5 30.36 -12.40 -4.00
C LEU A 5 30.71 -13.84 -3.60
N ARG A 6 31.98 -14.22 -3.65
CA ARG A 6 32.40 -15.55 -3.20
C ARG A 6 32.10 -15.74 -1.71
N ALA A 7 32.43 -14.74 -0.88
CA ALA A 7 32.19 -14.80 0.56
C ALA A 7 30.70 -14.97 0.93
N GLN A 8 29.79 -14.40 0.13
CA GLN A 8 28.34 -14.58 0.34
C GLN A 8 27.88 -16.05 0.20
N PHE A 9 28.61 -16.88 -0.55
CA PHE A 9 28.30 -18.30 -0.73
C PHE A 9 29.21 -19.24 0.08
N ASP A 10 30.05 -18.73 1.00
CA ASP A 10 30.94 -19.56 1.81
C ASP A 10 30.18 -20.59 2.69
N ASP A 11 28.97 -20.24 3.13
CA ASP A 11 28.07 -21.11 3.90
C ASP A 11 27.12 -21.95 3.02
N TRP A 12 27.10 -21.73 1.71
CA TRP A 12 26.22 -22.45 0.79
C TRP A 12 26.73 -23.86 0.53
N LYS A 13 25.84 -24.85 0.59
CA LYS A 13 26.19 -26.26 0.39
C LYS A 13 25.21 -26.92 -0.57
N GLN A 14 25.73 -27.55 -1.62
CA GLN A 14 24.94 -28.30 -2.60
C GLN A 14 24.03 -29.35 -1.93
N ASN A 15 24.50 -30.03 -0.89
CA ASN A 15 23.73 -31.07 -0.19
C ASN A 15 22.52 -30.53 0.60
N ASP A 16 22.52 -29.23 0.92
CA ASP A 16 21.46 -28.56 1.67
C ASP A 16 20.56 -27.71 0.74
N ALA A 17 20.87 -27.70 -0.56
CA ALA A 17 20.18 -26.92 -1.58
C ALA A 17 19.27 -27.79 -2.46
N THR A 18 18.23 -27.18 -3.02
CA THR A 18 17.24 -27.85 -3.88
C THR A 18 17.31 -27.34 -5.32
N LEU A 19 17.09 -28.23 -6.29
CA LEU A 19 16.95 -27.82 -7.69
C LEU A 19 15.73 -26.88 -7.80
N LEU A 20 15.91 -25.74 -8.46
CA LEU A 20 14.85 -24.75 -8.63
C LEU A 20 13.61 -25.39 -9.28
N SER A 21 12.47 -25.28 -8.61
CA SER A 21 11.18 -25.73 -9.12
C SER A 21 10.34 -24.52 -9.54
N THR A 22 10.20 -24.30 -10.85
CA THR A 22 9.48 -23.13 -11.37
C THR A 22 8.79 -23.42 -12.71
N ASP A 23 7.75 -22.63 -12.99
CA ASP A 23 7.06 -22.62 -14.28
C ASP A 23 7.61 -21.47 -15.15
N VAL A 24 8.32 -21.82 -16.21
CA VAL A 24 8.90 -20.89 -17.18
C VAL A 24 7.89 -20.33 -18.19
N ARG A 25 6.67 -20.00 -17.76
CA ARG A 25 5.71 -19.18 -18.55
C ARG A 25 5.00 -18.19 -17.63
N GLY A 26 5.00 -16.91 -17.99
CA GLY A 26 4.11 -15.92 -17.39
C GLY A 26 4.77 -14.61 -16.99
N ASP A 27 6.08 -14.61 -16.76
CA ASP A 27 6.82 -13.41 -16.38
C ASP A 27 7.87 -13.10 -17.45
N ASP A 28 7.74 -11.94 -18.09
CA ASP A 28 8.73 -11.40 -19.03
C ASP A 28 9.68 -10.46 -18.25
N TYR A 29 10.87 -10.93 -17.95
CA TYR A 29 11.96 -10.17 -17.34
C TYR A 29 12.89 -9.57 -18.41
N GLU A 30 13.73 -8.62 -18.01
CA GLU A 30 14.84 -8.16 -18.85
C GLU A 30 15.71 -9.34 -19.29
N SER A 31 16.05 -9.37 -20.58
CA SER A 31 16.87 -10.43 -21.17
C SER A 31 18.29 -10.43 -20.60
N VAL A 32 18.73 -11.58 -20.08
CA VAL A 32 20.04 -11.75 -19.43
C VAL A 32 20.88 -12.79 -20.16
N ASP A 33 22.18 -12.53 -20.30
CA ASP A 33 23.15 -13.52 -20.79
C ASP A 33 23.42 -14.59 -19.71
N ILE A 34 22.59 -15.63 -19.72
CA ILE A 34 22.66 -16.76 -18.78
C ILE A 34 23.98 -17.51 -18.91
N THR A 35 24.52 -17.66 -20.12
CA THR A 35 25.77 -18.37 -20.35
C THR A 35 26.92 -17.63 -19.68
N ALA A 36 27.04 -16.33 -19.91
CA ALA A 36 28.05 -15.50 -19.25
C ALA A 36 27.88 -15.47 -17.73
N ALA A 37 26.64 -15.47 -17.23
CA ALA A 37 26.36 -15.52 -15.80
C ALA A 37 26.79 -16.86 -15.17
N ALA A 38 26.45 -17.98 -15.81
CA ALA A 38 26.76 -19.31 -15.34
C ALA A 38 28.27 -19.62 -15.41
N ASP A 39 28.93 -19.27 -16.51
CA ASP A 39 30.39 -19.44 -16.66
C ASP A 39 31.14 -18.67 -15.57
N ARG A 40 30.68 -17.46 -15.28
CA ARG A 40 31.26 -16.62 -14.22
C ARG A 40 31.02 -17.18 -12.82
N ALA A 41 29.83 -17.74 -12.56
CA ALA A 41 29.56 -18.43 -11.31
C ALA A 41 30.48 -19.64 -11.11
N THR A 42 30.67 -20.45 -12.17
CA THR A 42 31.59 -21.59 -12.17
C THR A 42 33.03 -21.17 -11.88
N GLU A 43 33.51 -20.10 -12.52
CA GLU A 43 34.87 -19.57 -12.30
C GLU A 43 35.06 -19.02 -10.88
N LEU A 44 34.09 -18.26 -10.36
CA LEU A 44 34.21 -17.58 -9.06
C LEU A 44 34.14 -18.54 -7.86
N LEU A 45 33.25 -19.55 -7.96
CA LEU A 45 33.00 -20.51 -6.89
C LEU A 45 33.81 -21.81 -7.02
N ASP A 46 34.59 -21.96 -8.09
CA ASP A 46 35.38 -23.17 -8.37
C ASP A 46 34.50 -24.43 -8.40
N ILE A 47 33.35 -24.34 -9.08
CA ILE A 47 32.34 -25.40 -9.12
C ILE A 47 32.77 -26.51 -10.07
N GLU A 48 33.06 -27.69 -9.52
CA GLU A 48 33.28 -28.90 -10.32
C GLU A 48 31.98 -29.42 -10.92
N ALA A 49 32.08 -30.09 -12.07
CA ALA A 49 30.93 -30.74 -12.69
C ALA A 49 30.45 -31.90 -11.80
N ASP A 50 29.14 -31.94 -11.53
CA ASP A 50 28.52 -33.15 -11.00
C ASP A 50 28.65 -34.25 -12.07
N GLY A 51 28.73 -35.52 -11.66
CA GLY A 51 29.18 -36.68 -12.47
C GLY A 51 28.38 -37.00 -13.75
N LYS A 52 27.51 -36.08 -14.20
CA LYS A 52 26.74 -36.05 -15.45
C LYS A 52 27.06 -34.82 -16.33
N ASP A 53 28.29 -34.30 -16.24
CA ASP A 53 28.79 -33.15 -17.03
C ASP A 53 27.97 -31.84 -16.85
N ALA A 54 27.37 -31.65 -15.67
CA ALA A 54 26.60 -30.46 -15.34
C ALA A 54 27.14 -29.79 -14.07
N HIS A 55 27.36 -28.47 -14.12
CA HIS A 55 27.77 -27.66 -12.98
C HIS A 55 26.54 -27.22 -12.18
N VAL A 56 26.66 -27.22 -10.86
CA VAL A 56 25.61 -26.77 -9.96
C VAL A 56 25.76 -25.27 -9.69
N ILE A 57 24.90 -24.45 -10.30
CA ILE A 57 24.96 -23.00 -10.18
C ILE A 57 23.98 -22.54 -9.11
N PRO A 58 24.45 -21.96 -8.00
CA PRO A 58 23.56 -21.44 -6.97
C PRO A 58 22.86 -20.17 -7.43
N LEU A 59 21.65 -19.96 -6.92
CA LEU A 59 20.79 -18.84 -7.30
C LEU A 59 20.72 -17.77 -6.22
N PHE A 60 20.53 -16.54 -6.65
CA PHE A 60 20.14 -15.43 -5.79
C PHE A 60 18.61 -15.39 -5.61
N ALA A 61 18.13 -14.55 -4.70
CA ALA A 61 16.72 -14.21 -4.58
C ALA A 61 16.22 -13.48 -5.83
N LYS A 62 14.89 -13.42 -6.01
CA LYS A 62 14.28 -12.81 -7.21
C LYS A 62 14.67 -11.34 -7.39
N THR A 63 14.59 -10.56 -6.32
CA THR A 63 14.68 -9.10 -6.37
C THR A 63 15.98 -8.52 -5.84
N GLU A 64 16.80 -9.32 -5.14
CA GLU A 64 18.00 -8.84 -4.44
C GLU A 64 19.19 -9.80 -4.63
N PRO A 65 20.45 -9.31 -4.61
CA PRO A 65 21.66 -10.12 -4.72
C PRO A 65 21.94 -10.88 -3.41
N ARG A 66 20.96 -11.64 -2.92
CA ARG A 66 21.05 -12.46 -1.72
C ARG A 66 21.07 -13.94 -2.10
N PRO A 67 22.07 -14.73 -1.68
CA PRO A 67 22.11 -16.18 -1.88
C PRO A 67 20.85 -16.90 -1.38
N THR A 68 20.46 -17.95 -2.09
CA THR A 68 19.37 -18.85 -1.68
C THR A 68 19.84 -20.29 -1.64
N ASN A 69 19.09 -21.17 -0.97
CA ASN A 69 19.34 -22.62 -0.96
C ASN A 69 18.76 -23.31 -2.20
N GLU A 70 18.76 -22.62 -3.35
CA GLU A 70 18.27 -23.14 -4.62
C GLU A 70 19.38 -23.10 -5.67
N TYR A 71 19.35 -24.04 -6.61
CA TYR A 71 20.32 -24.11 -7.70
C TYR A 71 19.69 -24.49 -9.04
N VAL A 72 20.47 -24.30 -10.11
CA VAL A 72 20.20 -24.83 -11.45
C VAL A 72 21.38 -25.67 -11.93
N LEU A 73 21.13 -26.56 -12.90
CA LEU A 73 22.16 -27.39 -13.51
C LEU A 73 22.62 -26.77 -14.83
N TYR A 74 23.89 -26.43 -14.98
CA TYR A 74 24.43 -25.82 -16.19
C TYR A 74 25.34 -26.78 -16.96
N ARG A 75 25.07 -26.98 -18.25
CA ARG A 75 25.89 -27.80 -19.17
C ARG A 75 26.61 -26.89 -20.17
N PRO A 76 27.89 -26.54 -19.93
CA PRO A 76 28.61 -25.60 -20.79
C PRO A 76 28.83 -26.16 -22.20
N ALA A 77 28.98 -27.48 -22.36
CA ALA A 77 29.19 -28.11 -23.66
C ALA A 77 27.99 -27.94 -24.61
N ASP A 78 26.78 -27.91 -24.06
CA ASP A 78 25.53 -27.83 -24.82
C ASP A 78 24.88 -26.43 -24.74
N GLY A 79 25.39 -25.53 -23.90
CA GLY A 79 24.76 -24.22 -23.64
C GLY A 79 23.37 -24.34 -23.02
N GLN A 80 23.19 -25.33 -22.14
CA GLN A 80 21.88 -25.67 -21.57
C GLN A 80 21.82 -25.46 -20.08
N ILE A 81 20.64 -25.08 -19.59
CA ILE A 81 20.35 -24.97 -18.17
C ILE A 81 19.17 -25.85 -17.79
N GLY A 82 19.29 -26.46 -16.62
CA GLY A 82 18.41 -27.47 -16.08
C GLY A 82 17.70 -27.00 -14.81
N TRP A 83 16.39 -27.23 -14.76
CA TRP A 83 15.52 -26.91 -13.62
C TRP A 83 14.44 -27.97 -13.47
N GLN A 84 13.70 -27.94 -12.37
CA GLN A 84 12.54 -28.79 -12.14
C GLN A 84 11.28 -28.10 -12.64
N ASP A 85 10.65 -28.66 -13.68
CA ASP A 85 9.38 -28.15 -14.20
C ASP A 85 8.23 -28.65 -13.30
N SER A 86 7.67 -27.71 -12.51
CA SER A 86 6.62 -27.96 -11.51
C SER A 86 5.27 -28.37 -12.12
N ARG A 87 5.12 -28.33 -13.46
CA ARG A 87 3.88 -28.72 -14.15
C ARG A 87 3.64 -30.22 -14.23
N PHE A 88 4.69 -31.03 -14.18
CA PHE A 88 4.60 -32.47 -14.42
C PHE A 88 4.75 -33.25 -13.12
N GLY A 89 3.71 -33.17 -12.28
CA GLY A 89 3.60 -33.88 -11.01
C GLY A 89 4.49 -33.32 -9.90
N ASP A 90 4.37 -33.89 -8.70
CA ASP A 90 5.27 -33.68 -7.55
C ASP A 90 6.19 -34.91 -7.48
N PRO A 91 7.53 -34.78 -7.57
CA PRO A 91 8.33 -33.55 -7.38
C PRO A 91 8.56 -32.67 -8.61
N GLY A 92 7.97 -32.96 -9.76
CA GLY A 92 8.22 -32.25 -11.02
C GLY A 92 9.33 -32.93 -11.82
N THR A 93 9.44 -32.61 -13.11
CA THR A 93 10.39 -33.28 -14.00
C THR A 93 11.60 -32.38 -14.28
N GLU A 94 12.80 -32.92 -14.08
CA GLU A 94 14.05 -32.25 -14.50
C GLU A 94 14.03 -32.03 -16.01
N ARG A 95 14.18 -30.78 -16.44
CA ARG A 95 14.20 -30.37 -17.85
C ARG A 95 15.44 -29.57 -18.14
N PHE A 96 15.95 -29.70 -19.36
CA PHE A 96 17.02 -28.88 -19.91
C PHE A 96 16.50 -28.13 -21.12
N THR A 97 16.96 -26.88 -21.28
CA THR A 97 16.73 -26.09 -22.48
C THR A 97 17.91 -25.16 -22.70
N ASP A 98 18.01 -24.63 -23.92
CA ASP A 98 19.06 -23.67 -24.29
C ASP A 98 18.93 -22.38 -23.47
N CYS A 99 20.07 -21.85 -23.01
CA CYS A 99 20.15 -20.65 -22.18
C CYS A 99 19.40 -19.46 -22.79
N GLU A 100 19.50 -19.25 -24.10
CA GLU A 100 18.80 -18.16 -24.82
C GLU A 100 17.28 -18.18 -24.63
N ARG A 101 16.69 -19.38 -24.51
CA ARG A 101 15.24 -19.54 -24.36
C ARG A 101 14.77 -19.18 -22.95
N LEU A 102 15.68 -19.06 -21.99
CA LEU A 102 15.39 -18.73 -20.60
C LEU A 102 15.83 -17.33 -20.19
N ALA A 103 16.43 -16.57 -21.11
CA ALA A 103 17.02 -15.26 -20.86
C ALA A 103 16.04 -14.26 -20.24
N GLU A 104 14.77 -14.33 -20.63
CA GLU A 104 13.69 -13.43 -20.19
C GLU A 104 12.84 -14.02 -19.05
N TYR A 105 13.22 -15.17 -18.48
CA TYR A 105 12.43 -15.85 -17.44
C TYR A 105 13.07 -15.73 -16.06
N GLU A 106 12.38 -16.23 -15.02
CA GLU A 106 12.84 -16.21 -13.63
C GLU A 106 14.28 -16.73 -13.48
N ILE A 107 14.64 -17.78 -14.22
CA ILE A 107 15.98 -18.37 -14.19
C ILE A 107 17.03 -17.33 -14.63
N GLY A 108 16.81 -16.66 -15.77
CA GLY A 108 17.70 -15.59 -16.24
C GLY A 108 17.74 -14.42 -15.29
N HIS A 109 16.57 -14.00 -14.80
CA HIS A 109 16.46 -12.93 -13.84
C HIS A 109 17.30 -13.21 -12.58
N ARG A 110 17.19 -14.39 -11.98
CA ARG A 110 17.93 -14.72 -10.74
C ARG A 110 19.44 -14.89 -10.97
N LEU A 111 19.86 -15.28 -12.17
CA LEU A 111 21.28 -15.39 -12.53
C LEU A 111 21.95 -14.05 -12.84
N ARG A 112 21.18 -12.99 -13.14
CA ARG A 112 21.71 -11.67 -13.53
C ARG A 112 22.75 -11.12 -12.56
N PHE A 113 22.60 -11.38 -11.26
CA PHE A 113 23.49 -10.87 -10.21
C PHE A 113 24.90 -11.48 -10.25
N TRP A 114 25.13 -12.53 -11.03
CA TRP A 114 26.49 -12.99 -11.32
C TRP A 114 27.24 -12.01 -12.23
N LEU A 115 26.52 -11.27 -13.09
CA LEU A 115 27.10 -10.31 -14.03
C LEU A 115 27.43 -8.98 -13.33
N PRO A 116 28.60 -8.38 -13.62
CA PRO A 116 29.00 -7.11 -13.02
C PRO A 116 28.02 -5.95 -13.23
N SER A 117 27.30 -5.95 -14.36
CA SER A 117 26.36 -4.89 -14.75
C SER A 117 25.11 -4.83 -13.89
N TYR A 118 24.80 -5.89 -13.13
CA TYR A 118 23.62 -5.98 -12.26
C TYR A 118 23.98 -5.99 -10.78
N LEU A 119 25.28 -5.86 -10.45
CA LEU A 119 25.69 -5.57 -9.09
C LEU A 119 25.51 -4.08 -8.85
N PRO A 120 25.01 -3.66 -7.67
CA PRO A 120 24.97 -2.26 -7.34
C PRO A 120 26.38 -1.67 -7.49
N ASP A 121 26.47 -0.48 -8.12
CA ASP A 121 27.69 0.32 -8.13
C ASP A 121 28.22 0.42 -6.69
N GLU A 122 29.56 0.43 -6.55
CA GLU A 122 30.27 0.46 -5.25
C GLU A 122 29.41 1.17 -4.20
N PRO A 123 29.05 0.50 -3.09
CA PRO A 123 28.40 1.22 -2.00
C PRO A 123 29.33 2.38 -1.71
N ILE A 124 28.82 3.61 -1.90
CA ILE A 124 29.51 4.82 -1.48
C ILE A 124 30.03 4.46 -0.10
N GLY A 125 31.34 4.57 0.12
CA GLY A 125 32.00 4.26 1.40
C GLY A 125 31.55 5.26 2.46
N ILE A 126 30.25 5.26 2.73
CA ILE A 126 29.60 5.93 3.82
C ILE A 126 29.99 5.07 4.99
N ASP A 127 30.88 5.62 5.79
CA ASP A 127 31.19 5.06 7.09
C ASP A 127 29.88 4.97 7.87
N GLU A 128 29.34 3.74 7.99
CA GLU A 128 28.10 3.47 8.73
C GLU A 128 28.21 3.93 10.20
N SER A 129 29.43 4.10 10.71
CA SER A 129 29.65 4.67 12.06
C SER A 129 29.46 6.19 12.14
N VAL A 130 29.35 6.88 11.00
CA VAL A 130 29.09 8.32 10.87
C VAL A 130 27.66 8.60 10.38
N LEU A 131 26.92 7.56 10.01
CA LEU A 131 25.50 7.71 9.76
C LEU A 131 24.79 8.15 11.05
N PRO A 132 23.79 9.05 10.95
CA PRO A 132 22.89 9.28 12.06
C PRO A 132 22.30 7.92 12.48
N PRO A 133 22.12 7.67 13.78
CA PRO A 133 21.53 6.42 14.22
C PRO A 133 20.16 6.24 13.55
N ASP A 134 19.88 5.02 13.06
CA ASP A 134 18.60 4.65 12.45
C ASP A 134 17.40 4.90 13.38
N THR A 135 17.68 5.08 14.67
CA THR A 135 16.69 5.42 15.69
C THR A 135 17.24 6.52 16.58
N ILE A 136 16.58 7.69 16.55
CA ILE A 136 16.87 8.77 17.48
C ILE A 136 16.07 8.50 18.76
N THR A 137 16.77 8.19 19.86
CA THR A 137 16.11 8.10 21.17
C THR A 137 15.81 9.51 21.67
N SER A 138 14.54 9.80 22.00
CA SER A 138 14.16 11.10 22.55
C SER A 138 14.96 11.39 23.83
N GLN A 139 15.60 12.56 23.89
CA GLN A 139 16.42 12.96 25.05
C GLN A 139 15.57 13.28 26.30
N SER A 140 14.28 13.48 26.11
CA SER A 140 13.30 13.73 27.17
C SER A 140 11.99 13.06 26.80
N PRO A 141 11.89 11.71 26.91
CA PRO A 141 10.65 11.03 26.66
C PRO A 141 9.64 11.48 27.71
N LEU A 142 8.45 11.89 27.26
CA LEU A 142 7.31 12.04 28.15
C LEU A 142 7.04 10.68 28.78
N ASP A 143 6.71 10.66 30.07
CA ASP A 143 6.18 9.44 30.66
C ASP A 143 4.86 9.05 29.99
N SER A 144 4.40 7.82 30.19
CA SER A 144 3.20 7.31 29.52
C SER A 144 1.96 8.16 29.81
N ALA A 145 1.83 8.68 31.03
CA ALA A 145 0.68 9.49 31.44
C ALA A 145 0.73 10.91 30.87
N ALA A 146 1.92 11.50 30.73
CA ALA A 146 2.14 12.77 30.07
C ALA A 146 1.95 12.66 28.55
N THR A 147 2.36 11.53 27.96
CA THR A 147 2.12 11.22 26.55
C THR A 147 0.62 11.08 26.26
N GLU A 148 -0.10 10.31 27.08
CA GLU A 148 -1.55 10.15 26.98
C GLU A 148 -2.26 11.50 27.10
N ARG A 149 -1.93 12.29 28.13
CA ARG A 149 -2.48 13.63 28.32
C ARG A 149 -2.21 14.56 27.15
N PHE A 150 -0.99 14.56 26.61
CA PHE A 150 -0.65 15.37 25.44
C PHE A 150 -1.53 15.01 24.23
N PHE A 151 -1.72 13.73 23.96
CA PHE A 151 -2.58 13.30 22.86
C PHE A 151 -4.06 13.57 23.14
N ASP A 152 -4.53 13.47 24.38
CA ASP A 152 -5.89 13.85 24.76
C ASP A 152 -6.14 15.35 24.58
N GLU A 153 -5.20 16.19 25.01
CA GLU A 153 -5.25 17.65 24.80
C GLU A 153 -5.25 17.99 23.31
N LEU A 154 -4.38 17.33 22.53
CA LEU A 154 -4.33 17.52 21.08
C LEU A 154 -5.63 17.06 20.39
N ASN A 155 -6.21 15.93 20.79
CA ASN A 155 -7.50 15.46 20.28
C ASN A 155 -8.63 16.43 20.62
N GLY A 156 -8.63 16.96 21.85
CA GLY A 156 -9.57 17.99 22.28
C GLY A 156 -9.46 19.24 21.42
N PHE A 157 -8.23 19.70 21.15
CA PHE A 157 -7.98 20.86 20.29
C PHE A 157 -8.49 20.64 18.87
N VAL A 158 -8.12 19.52 18.24
CA VAL A 158 -8.55 19.20 16.86
C VAL A 158 -10.07 19.06 16.76
N THR A 159 -10.70 18.43 17.75
CA THR A 159 -12.17 18.29 17.79
C THR A 159 -12.85 19.66 17.94
N ALA A 160 -12.29 20.54 18.77
CA ALA A 160 -12.79 21.89 18.95
C ALA A 160 -12.67 22.72 17.66
N GLU A 161 -11.50 22.72 17.02
CA GLU A 161 -11.25 23.41 15.73
C GLU A 161 -12.24 22.92 14.66
N ARG A 162 -12.41 21.60 14.54
CA ARG A 162 -13.37 20.98 13.63
C ARG A 162 -14.81 21.40 13.89
N THR A 163 -15.19 21.56 15.16
CA THR A 163 -16.54 21.94 15.57
C THR A 163 -16.78 23.42 15.28
N GLU A 164 -15.82 24.28 15.58
CA GLU A 164 -15.86 25.72 15.32
C GLU A 164 -15.94 26.02 13.82
N GLU A 165 -15.14 25.35 12.99
CA GLU A 165 -15.20 25.50 11.52
C GLU A 165 -16.57 25.09 10.98
N ARG A 166 -17.08 23.95 11.43
CA ARG A 166 -18.41 23.46 11.02
C ARG A 166 -19.52 24.44 11.40
N GLU A 167 -19.51 24.95 12.64
CA GLU A 167 -20.51 25.92 13.13
C GLU A 167 -20.40 27.25 12.38
N ALA A 168 -19.18 27.71 12.08
CA ALA A 168 -18.95 28.93 11.32
C ALA A 168 -19.47 28.81 9.88
N ASN A 169 -19.18 27.70 9.19
CA ASN A 169 -19.67 27.45 7.83
C ASN A 169 -21.19 27.34 7.79
N TRP A 170 -21.79 26.67 8.76
CA TRP A 170 -23.25 26.59 8.89
C TRP A 170 -23.88 27.97 9.09
N ALA A 171 -23.33 28.79 9.99
CA ALA A 171 -23.84 30.15 10.23
C ALA A 171 -23.71 31.06 9.00
N ILE A 172 -22.61 30.94 8.26
CA ILE A 172 -22.40 31.64 6.98
C ILE A 172 -23.46 31.21 5.96
N TYR A 173 -23.74 29.91 5.87
CA TYR A 173 -24.77 29.38 4.99
C TYR A 173 -26.18 29.90 5.35
N GLU A 174 -26.56 29.84 6.63
CA GLU A 174 -27.85 30.37 7.12
C GLU A 174 -28.04 31.85 6.83
N GLU A 175 -26.97 32.66 6.86
CA GLU A 175 -27.05 34.09 6.54
C GLU A 175 -27.23 34.34 5.03
N MET A 176 -26.60 33.52 4.18
CA MET A 176 -26.60 33.71 2.72
C MET A 176 -27.81 33.08 2.03
N GLY A 177 -28.21 31.88 2.47
CA GLY A 177 -29.18 31.02 1.80
C GLY A 177 -28.69 30.40 0.49
N LEU A 178 -29.47 29.44 -0.01
CA LEU A 178 -29.15 28.64 -1.20
C LEU A 178 -28.93 29.50 -2.46
N ASP A 179 -29.83 30.44 -2.75
CA ASP A 179 -29.73 31.31 -3.95
C ASP A 179 -28.40 32.07 -4.03
N SER A 180 -27.97 32.63 -2.89
CA SER A 180 -26.70 33.35 -2.81
C SER A 180 -25.50 32.42 -2.93
N ALA A 181 -25.61 31.19 -2.39
CA ALA A 181 -24.56 30.18 -2.49
C ALA A 181 -24.38 29.72 -3.95
N ILE A 182 -25.48 29.47 -4.67
CA ILE A 182 -25.47 29.17 -6.11
C ILE A 182 -24.86 30.34 -6.88
N ALA A 183 -25.32 31.58 -6.64
CA ALA A 183 -24.85 32.75 -7.37
C ALA A 183 -23.34 33.05 -7.17
N ARG A 184 -22.75 32.56 -6.08
CA ARG A 184 -21.31 32.72 -5.77
C ARG A 184 -20.46 31.52 -6.21
N GLY A 185 -21.08 30.46 -6.73
CA GLY A 185 -20.38 29.21 -7.05
C GLY A 185 -19.85 28.50 -5.81
N SER A 186 -20.52 28.65 -4.67
CA SER A 186 -20.18 27.96 -3.41
C SER A 186 -21.14 26.81 -3.10
N ALA A 187 -22.07 26.51 -4.02
CA ALA A 187 -22.96 25.37 -3.95
C ALA A 187 -22.83 24.56 -5.24
N SER A 188 -22.49 23.29 -5.10
CA SER A 188 -22.36 22.33 -6.19
C SER A 188 -23.71 21.72 -6.53
N GLY A 189 -24.08 21.86 -7.80
CA GLY A 189 -25.36 21.38 -8.30
C GLY A 189 -25.83 22.16 -9.54
N PRO A 190 -26.98 21.78 -10.10
CA PRO A 190 -27.95 20.87 -9.50
C PRO A 190 -27.64 19.38 -9.68
N LEU A 191 -27.93 18.61 -8.64
CA LEU A 191 -27.80 17.15 -8.63
C LEU A 191 -29.19 16.50 -8.69
N PHE A 192 -29.35 15.53 -9.58
CA PHE A 192 -30.60 14.82 -9.85
C PHE A 192 -30.56 13.40 -9.33
N HIS A 193 -31.69 12.92 -8.79
CA HIS A 193 -31.78 11.57 -8.25
C HIS A 193 -31.61 10.49 -9.34
N VAL A 194 -30.66 9.57 -9.17
CA VAL A 194 -30.34 8.55 -10.19
C VAL A 194 -31.19 7.30 -10.02
N THR A 195 -31.15 6.65 -8.86
CA THR A 195 -32.14 5.67 -8.38
C THR A 195 -31.71 5.07 -7.04
N GLY A 196 -32.66 4.91 -6.12
CA GLY A 196 -32.70 3.89 -5.07
C GLY A 196 -31.87 4.15 -3.82
N ALA A 197 -32.54 4.52 -2.72
CA ALA A 197 -31.93 4.46 -1.40
C ALA A 197 -31.50 3.02 -1.07
N THR A 198 -30.20 2.78 -0.87
CA THR A 198 -29.74 1.43 -0.48
C THR A 198 -29.89 1.31 1.04
N SER A 199 -31.08 0.93 1.50
CA SER A 199 -31.40 0.85 2.93
C SER A 199 -30.98 -0.52 3.51
N GLY A 200 -29.74 -0.59 3.97
CA GLY A 200 -29.18 -1.73 4.69
C GLY A 200 -29.24 -1.57 6.21
N GLY A 201 -30.40 -1.15 6.77
CA GLY A 201 -30.59 -1.00 8.22
C GLY A 201 -30.03 0.30 8.80
N GLY A 202 -30.91 1.26 9.09
CA GLY A 202 -30.59 2.50 9.81
C GLY A 202 -29.72 3.53 9.08
N ASP A 203 -29.09 3.14 7.98
CA ASP A 203 -28.07 3.91 7.29
C ASP A 203 -28.43 4.08 5.81
N ALA A 204 -29.56 4.73 5.56
CA ALA A 204 -30.01 5.00 4.19
C ALA A 204 -29.04 5.96 3.50
N THR A 205 -28.55 5.54 2.34
CA THR A 205 -27.66 6.29 1.45
C THR A 205 -28.41 6.67 0.18
N TYR A 206 -28.12 7.84 -0.37
CA TYR A 206 -28.79 8.35 -1.56
C TYR A 206 -27.75 8.71 -2.62
N SER A 207 -28.08 8.42 -3.88
CA SER A 207 -27.21 8.63 -5.02
C SER A 207 -27.82 9.61 -6.00
N PHE A 208 -27.08 10.68 -6.27
CA PHE A 208 -27.47 11.75 -7.19
C PHE A 208 -26.38 11.93 -8.26
N GLN A 209 -26.74 12.58 -9.37
CA GLN A 209 -25.88 12.83 -10.52
C GLN A 209 -26.04 14.25 -11.01
N MET A 210 -24.94 14.90 -11.36
CA MET A 210 -24.96 16.21 -12.02
C MET A 210 -25.44 16.04 -13.47
N ALA A 211 -26.29 16.95 -13.94
CA ALA A 211 -26.65 16.95 -15.35
C ALA A 211 -25.41 17.31 -16.18
N VAL A 212 -25.14 16.50 -17.21
CA VAL A 212 -24.20 16.86 -18.27
C VAL A 212 -25.03 17.66 -19.28
N GLU A 213 -24.61 18.88 -19.58
CA GLU A 213 -25.25 19.65 -20.66
C GLU A 213 -24.85 18.98 -21.99
N ASP A 214 -25.82 18.40 -22.70
CA ASP A 214 -25.66 17.88 -24.06
C ASP A 214 -25.51 19.09 -25.02
N ASP A 215 -24.46 19.88 -24.88
CA ASP A 215 -24.11 20.87 -25.91
C ASP A 215 -23.41 20.12 -27.05
N ASP A 216 -24.00 20.20 -28.25
CA ASP A 216 -23.63 19.51 -29.50
C ASP A 216 -22.22 19.85 -30.05
N ASP A 217 -21.34 20.46 -29.25
CA ASP A 217 -19.95 20.73 -29.61
C ASP A 217 -19.06 19.61 -29.03
N ASP A 218 -18.22 19.00 -29.88
CA ASP A 218 -17.35 17.84 -29.64
C ASP A 218 -16.27 18.03 -28.53
N ASP A 219 -16.53 18.80 -27.47
CA ASP A 219 -15.70 18.85 -26.27
C ASP A 219 -16.32 17.91 -25.22
N ASP A 220 -15.68 16.76 -25.02
CA ASP A 220 -15.93 15.83 -23.90
C ASP A 220 -15.63 16.54 -22.57
N ASP A 221 -16.43 17.53 -22.17
CA ASP A 221 -16.38 18.16 -20.86
C ASP A 221 -16.93 17.15 -19.84
N GLU A 222 -16.10 16.15 -19.52
CA GLU A 222 -16.36 15.19 -18.46
C GLU A 222 -16.45 15.95 -17.14
N VAL A 223 -17.65 15.96 -16.53
CA VAL A 223 -17.92 16.61 -15.25
C VAL A 223 -16.95 16.08 -14.19
N ASP A 224 -16.01 16.91 -13.73
CA ASP A 224 -15.08 16.57 -12.65
C ASP A 224 -15.60 17.13 -11.31
N LEU A 225 -16.34 16.33 -10.55
CA LEU A 225 -16.88 16.75 -9.25
C LEU A 225 -15.77 17.03 -8.24
N ARG A 226 -14.56 16.49 -8.45
CA ARG A 226 -13.42 16.69 -7.53
C ARG A 226 -12.65 17.95 -7.88
N GLY A 227 -12.39 18.15 -9.17
CA GLY A 227 -11.63 19.27 -9.71
C GLY A 227 -12.40 20.58 -9.74
N ASP A 228 -13.64 20.53 -10.24
CA ASP A 228 -14.46 21.72 -10.47
C ASP A 228 -15.30 22.07 -9.25
N GLU A 229 -15.89 21.06 -8.62
CA GLU A 229 -16.85 21.24 -7.53
C GLU A 229 -16.24 21.03 -6.13
N GLY A 230 -14.99 20.55 -6.04
CA GLY A 230 -14.30 20.35 -4.76
C GLY A 230 -14.92 19.26 -3.87
N LEU A 231 -15.72 18.36 -4.43
CA LEU A 231 -16.39 17.28 -3.69
C LEU A 231 -15.45 16.08 -3.54
N PHE A 232 -15.11 15.74 -2.30
CA PHE A 232 -14.29 14.58 -2.00
C PHE A 232 -15.03 13.58 -1.13
N GLN A 233 -14.68 12.30 -1.28
CA GLN A 233 -15.13 11.27 -0.36
C GLN A 233 -14.72 11.62 1.08
N GLY A 234 -15.66 11.48 2.00
CA GLY A 234 -15.54 11.83 3.41
C GLY A 234 -15.95 13.26 3.73
N ASN A 235 -16.10 14.16 2.73
CA ASN A 235 -16.51 15.54 2.99
C ASN A 235 -17.87 15.59 3.69
N PHE A 236 -18.00 16.53 4.62
CA PHE A 236 -19.30 16.89 5.13
C PHE A 236 -19.79 18.10 4.36
N CYS A 237 -21.04 18.04 3.94
CA CYS A 237 -21.69 19.08 3.16
C CYS A 237 -23.03 19.47 3.82
N ILE A 238 -23.48 20.66 3.49
CA ILE A 238 -24.85 21.12 3.72
C ILE A 238 -25.62 20.75 2.46
N LEU A 239 -26.64 19.90 2.59
CA LEU A 239 -27.54 19.59 1.50
C LEU A 239 -28.79 20.45 1.61
N ASP A 240 -29.16 21.09 0.51
CA ASP A 240 -30.34 21.95 0.42
C ASP A 240 -31.09 21.72 -0.89
N THR A 241 -32.33 22.19 -0.94
CA THR A 241 -33.25 22.02 -2.08
C THR A 241 -33.91 23.34 -2.46
N ASP A 242 -34.05 23.60 -3.75
CA ASP A 242 -34.77 24.77 -4.31
C ASP A 242 -36.30 24.66 -4.13
N ALA A 243 -36.81 23.46 -3.85
CA ALA A 243 -38.13 23.34 -3.25
C ALA A 243 -38.04 23.92 -1.83
N ASP A 244 -38.68 25.07 -1.59
CA ASP A 244 -38.80 25.76 -0.29
C ASP A 244 -39.43 24.82 0.78
N ASP A 245 -38.63 23.87 1.24
CA ASP A 245 -38.98 22.76 2.11
C ASP A 245 -38.37 23.02 3.49
N GLU A 246 -39.24 23.12 4.49
CA GLU A 246 -38.87 23.48 5.86
C GLU A 246 -37.94 22.46 6.55
N HIS A 247 -37.70 21.30 5.94
CA HIS A 247 -36.83 20.26 6.46
C HIS A 247 -35.37 20.41 6.00
N PHE A 248 -35.09 21.31 5.06
CA PHE A 248 -33.76 21.64 4.56
C PHE A 248 -33.36 23.05 5.01
N PRO A 249 -32.04 23.36 5.13
CA PRO A 249 -30.88 22.52 4.84
C PRO A 249 -30.59 21.43 5.90
N ILE A 250 -29.89 20.36 5.51
CA ILE A 250 -29.44 19.28 6.41
C ILE A 250 -27.95 18.94 6.24
N PRO A 251 -27.27 18.47 7.30
CA PRO A 251 -25.90 17.99 7.20
C PRO A 251 -25.84 16.57 6.60
N VAL A 252 -24.97 16.40 5.61
CA VAL A 252 -24.69 15.11 4.94
C VAL A 252 -23.20 14.80 4.92
N GLU A 253 -22.87 13.53 4.77
CA GLU A 253 -21.51 13.02 4.55
C GLU A 253 -21.41 12.37 3.17
N LEU A 254 -20.42 12.75 2.37
CA LEU A 254 -20.15 12.16 1.07
C LEU A 254 -19.45 10.82 1.26
N LEU A 255 -20.13 9.73 0.92
CA LEU A 255 -19.59 8.38 1.05
C LEU A 255 -18.80 7.95 -0.19
N ASN A 256 -19.23 8.42 -1.36
CA ASN A 256 -18.59 8.12 -2.63
C ASN A 256 -18.78 9.29 -3.60
N VAL A 257 -17.74 9.60 -4.38
CA VAL A 257 -17.77 10.62 -5.43
C VAL A 257 -17.12 9.98 -6.65
N ASP A 258 -17.96 9.54 -7.60
CA ASP A 258 -17.61 8.88 -8.85
C ASP A 258 -18.23 9.66 -10.00
N ASP A 259 -17.46 10.57 -10.60
CA ASP A 259 -17.90 11.47 -11.67
C ASP A 259 -18.81 10.79 -12.71
N PRO A 260 -20.01 11.36 -13.01
CA PRO A 260 -20.66 12.57 -12.48
C PRO A 260 -21.59 12.32 -11.28
N ARG A 261 -21.38 11.23 -10.53
CA ARG A 261 -22.26 10.73 -9.47
C ARG A 261 -21.68 10.96 -8.08
N VAL A 262 -22.57 11.25 -7.14
CA VAL A 262 -22.25 11.37 -5.72
C VAL A 262 -23.22 10.53 -4.91
N THR A 263 -22.68 9.80 -3.93
CA THR A 263 -23.46 9.08 -2.92
C THR A 263 -23.18 9.71 -1.58
N PHE A 264 -24.24 10.10 -0.87
CA PHE A 264 -24.12 10.69 0.45
C PHE A 264 -25.08 10.04 1.45
N ARG A 265 -24.80 10.31 2.72
CA ARG A 265 -25.58 9.87 3.87
C ARG A 265 -25.96 11.07 4.73
N PRO A 266 -27.26 11.29 5.01
CA PRO A 266 -27.67 12.28 5.99
C PRO A 266 -27.18 11.93 7.40
N GLN A 267 -26.79 12.94 8.17
CA GLN A 267 -26.47 12.75 9.58
C GLN A 267 -27.76 12.64 10.40
N TRP A 268 -28.38 11.46 10.37
CA TRP A 268 -29.69 11.20 11.01
C TRP A 268 -29.76 11.58 12.48
N GLY A 269 -28.63 11.55 13.21
CA GLY A 269 -28.56 11.98 14.61
C GLY A 269 -28.78 13.48 14.84
N GLN A 270 -28.74 14.30 13.77
CA GLN A 270 -28.94 15.75 13.80
C GLN A 270 -30.25 16.18 13.12
N ILE A 271 -31.05 15.23 12.63
CA ILE A 271 -32.26 15.50 11.85
C ILE A 271 -33.48 15.02 12.65
N ASP A 272 -34.33 15.94 13.08
CA ASP A 272 -35.52 15.61 13.87
C ASP A 272 -36.59 14.88 13.05
N GLN A 273 -36.77 15.27 11.78
CA GLN A 273 -37.85 14.79 10.90
C GLN A 273 -37.34 13.84 9.80
N THR A 274 -36.63 12.78 10.23
CA THR A 274 -35.95 11.82 9.33
C THR A 274 -36.84 11.22 8.24
N ARG A 275 -38.12 10.98 8.54
CA ARG A 275 -39.08 10.44 7.56
C ARG A 275 -39.36 11.41 6.41
N MET A 276 -39.54 12.70 6.69
CA MET A 276 -39.86 13.69 5.65
C MET A 276 -38.66 13.90 4.74
N VAL A 277 -37.47 14.02 5.33
CA VAL A 277 -36.20 14.07 4.59
C VAL A 277 -36.04 12.86 3.68
N HIS A 278 -36.35 11.65 4.15
CA HIS A 278 -36.32 10.45 3.30
C HIS A 278 -37.33 10.54 2.15
N GLU A 279 -38.55 11.03 2.40
CA GLU A 279 -39.58 11.16 1.36
C GLU A 279 -39.15 12.16 0.26
N VAL A 280 -38.47 13.25 0.64
CA VAL A 280 -37.91 14.22 -0.32
C VAL A 280 -36.73 13.62 -1.09
N LEU A 281 -35.75 13.02 -0.41
CA LEU A 281 -34.54 12.50 -1.06
C LEU A 281 -34.78 11.26 -1.94
N ASP A 282 -35.81 10.47 -1.66
CA ASP A 282 -36.21 9.31 -2.47
C ASP A 282 -37.14 9.70 -3.65
N SER A 283 -37.51 10.98 -3.74
CA SER A 283 -38.31 11.50 -4.85
C SER A 283 -37.48 11.54 -6.13
N SER A 284 -38.03 10.99 -7.22
CA SER A 284 -37.40 11.05 -8.55
C SER A 284 -37.38 12.46 -9.16
N GLN A 285 -38.02 13.43 -8.52
CA GLN A 285 -38.00 14.85 -8.90
C GLN A 285 -37.12 15.68 -7.95
N ALA A 286 -36.43 15.04 -7.00
CA ALA A 286 -35.54 15.73 -6.09
C ALA A 286 -34.36 16.32 -6.86
N GLN A 287 -34.18 17.62 -6.67
CA GLN A 287 -33.03 18.38 -7.11
C GLN A 287 -32.36 18.92 -5.85
N VAL A 288 -31.09 18.59 -5.68
CA VAL A 288 -30.33 18.93 -4.49
C VAL A 288 -29.08 19.71 -4.85
N TRP A 289 -28.65 20.54 -3.92
CA TRP A 289 -27.39 21.28 -3.96
C TRP A 289 -26.56 20.94 -2.74
N LEU A 290 -25.24 20.90 -2.91
CA LEU A 290 -24.28 20.65 -1.84
C LEU A 290 -23.45 21.89 -1.62
N SER A 291 -23.42 22.41 -0.39
CA SER A 291 -22.47 23.45 0.01
C SER A 291 -21.46 22.89 1.02
N ASP A 292 -20.28 23.50 1.08
CA ASP A 292 -19.23 23.05 2.00
C ASP A 292 -19.65 23.21 3.46
N LEU A 293 -19.58 22.12 4.22
CA LEU A 293 -19.74 22.15 5.68
C LEU A 293 -18.39 21.96 6.37
N LEU A 294 -17.62 20.96 5.94
CA LEU A 294 -16.29 20.67 6.45
C LEU A 294 -15.52 19.75 5.49
N VAL A 295 -14.26 20.10 5.20
CA VAL A 295 -13.30 19.25 4.48
C VAL A 295 -12.45 18.48 5.51
N PRO A 296 -12.62 17.15 5.69
CA PRO A 296 -11.97 16.42 6.77
C PRO A 296 -10.54 15.98 6.47
N VAL A 297 -10.11 16.01 5.20
CA VAL A 297 -8.77 15.50 4.78
C VAL A 297 -7.60 16.11 5.57
N PRO A 298 -7.57 17.42 5.91
CA PRO A 298 -6.53 17.99 6.78
C PRO A 298 -6.55 17.41 8.19
N TYR A 299 -7.74 17.05 8.71
CA TYR A 299 -7.94 16.51 10.06
C TYR A 299 -7.66 15.01 10.12
N ASP A 300 -8.13 14.24 9.15
CA ASP A 300 -7.92 12.79 9.08
C ASP A 300 -6.44 12.45 8.90
N ARG A 301 -5.67 13.26 8.15
CA ARG A 301 -4.20 13.12 8.05
C ARG A 301 -3.50 13.39 9.39
N ARG A 302 -3.98 14.37 10.16
CA ARG A 302 -3.45 14.67 11.50
C ARG A 302 -3.78 13.55 12.49
N GLU A 303 -4.97 12.96 12.40
CA GLU A 303 -5.38 11.82 13.21
C GLU A 303 -4.66 10.51 12.82
N ALA A 304 -4.46 10.24 11.53
CA ALA A 304 -3.75 9.06 11.05
C ALA A 304 -2.26 9.09 11.46
N ALA A 305 -1.59 10.24 11.29
CA ALA A 305 -0.21 10.44 11.77
C ALA A 305 -0.08 10.19 13.28
N ARG A 306 -1.13 10.53 14.05
CA ARG A 306 -1.21 10.30 15.49
C ARG A 306 -1.35 8.81 15.85
N GLN A 307 -2.19 8.06 15.14
CA GLN A 307 -2.35 6.62 15.37
C GLN A 307 -1.06 5.86 15.07
N THR A 308 -0.35 6.21 13.98
CA THR A 308 0.97 5.66 13.69
C THR A 308 1.99 6.03 14.76
N GLY A 309 1.97 7.26 15.27
CA GLY A 309 2.83 7.71 16.38
C GLY A 309 2.59 6.99 17.71
N GLN A 310 1.34 6.61 18.02
CA GLN A 310 1.00 5.81 19.20
C GLN A 310 1.34 4.31 19.04
N ALA A 311 1.34 3.79 17.80
CA ALA A 311 1.65 2.39 17.49
C ALA A 311 3.15 2.07 17.52
N VAL A 312 4.03 3.06 17.39
CA VAL A 312 5.48 2.93 17.67
C VAL A 312 5.70 2.88 19.19
N ARG A 313 5.14 1.87 19.85
CA ARG A 313 5.58 1.44 21.17
C ARG A 313 6.87 0.63 20.97
N PRO A 314 8.00 0.98 21.58
CA PRO A 314 9.03 0.00 21.80
C PRO A 314 8.42 -1.06 22.73
N GLU A 315 8.34 -2.31 22.27
CA GLU A 315 8.06 -3.43 23.17
C GLU A 315 9.06 -3.36 24.32
N ALA A 316 8.54 -3.05 25.50
CA ALA A 316 9.30 -3.02 26.72
C ALA A 316 9.78 -4.45 27.02
N GLY A 317 11.07 -4.69 26.78
CA GLY A 317 11.89 -5.64 27.52
C GLY A 317 11.49 -7.11 27.42
N LEU A 318 11.90 -7.77 26.32
CA LEU A 318 12.25 -9.18 26.40
C LEU A 318 13.53 -9.33 27.24
N ASP A 319 13.33 -9.54 28.54
CA ASP A 319 14.31 -9.92 29.54
C ASP A 319 15.01 -11.23 29.10
N HIS A 320 16.11 -11.11 28.37
CA HIS A 320 17.08 -12.19 28.16
C HIS A 320 17.79 -12.48 29.49
N ARG A 321 17.05 -13.12 30.41
CA ARG A 321 17.65 -13.85 31.53
C ARG A 321 18.54 -14.94 30.97
N ARG A 322 19.84 -14.65 31.00
CA ARG A 322 20.94 -15.61 31.10
C ARG A 322 20.50 -16.82 31.92
N GLN A 323 20.29 -17.95 31.25
CA GLN A 323 20.36 -19.24 31.91
C GLN A 323 21.84 -19.60 32.06
N ASP A 324 22.38 -19.33 33.24
CA ASP A 324 23.61 -19.96 33.71
C ASP A 324 23.44 -21.48 33.67
N ARG A 325 24.13 -22.12 32.73
CA ARG A 325 24.27 -23.57 32.65
C ARG A 325 25.30 -24.01 33.70
N PRO A 326 24.96 -24.87 34.69
CA PRO A 326 25.97 -25.39 35.60
C PRO A 326 26.87 -26.42 34.91
N VAL A 327 28.17 -26.17 34.97
CA VAL A 327 29.25 -27.06 34.51
C VAL A 327 29.20 -28.39 35.28
N ARG A 328 28.92 -29.47 34.56
CA ARG A 328 28.94 -30.84 35.07
C ARG A 328 30.40 -31.27 35.29
N ARG A 329 30.87 -31.29 36.55
CA ARG A 329 32.15 -31.91 36.93
C ARG A 329 32.07 -33.42 36.68
N GLN A 330 32.86 -33.92 35.73
CA GLN A 330 33.20 -35.34 35.62
C GLN A 330 34.07 -35.72 36.83
N GLN A 331 33.62 -36.66 37.64
CA GLN A 331 34.48 -37.39 38.56
C GLN A 331 35.16 -38.53 37.80
N VAL A 332 36.48 -38.43 37.72
CA VAL A 332 37.39 -39.50 37.30
C VAL A 332 37.47 -40.53 38.44
N ARG A 333 37.21 -41.81 38.14
CA ARG A 333 37.55 -42.93 39.03
C ARG A 333 39.03 -43.31 38.84
N PRO A 334 39.83 -43.46 39.90
CA PRO A 334 41.15 -44.08 39.84
C PRO A 334 41.05 -45.61 40.07
N PRO A 335 42.15 -46.37 39.83
CA PRO A 335 42.13 -47.76 39.35
C PRO A 335 41.75 -48.83 40.38
#